data_AF-A0AAD7ZEV0-F1
#
_entry.id   AF-A0AAD7ZEV0-F1
#
_cell.length_a   1.000
_cell.length_b   1.000
_cell.length_c   1.000
_cell.angle_alpha   90.00
_cell.angle_beta   90.00
_cell.angle_gamma   90.00
#
_symmetry.space_group_name_H-M   'P 1'
#
loop_
_entity.id
_entity.type
_entity.pdbx_description
1 polymer ?
#
loop_
_entity_poly.entity_id
_entity_poly.type
_entity_poly.pdbx_seq_one_letter_code
_entity_poly.pdbx_strand_id
1 'polypeptide(L)'
;IVFPERGEIISAGNFHGEYPAKVLDYLAVAVHELASMSERRIERLVNPALSELPAFLVKDGGLNSGFMLAHCTAASLVSENKALCHPASVDSLSTSAGTEDHVSMGCFAARKAVQVVENVERVIAIELLAACQAIEFLRPLKTTVPLEEVYNVVRSVVRPWDKDRYMAPDIEEVTKLLLEDKVWGAVQHHVAYYHAPEGSAQSYNIVIINLRSGICHVIFKYDNQVDFTISTYNMSHDHK
;
A
#
# COMPACT_ATOMS: atom_id res chain seq x y z
N ILE A 1 -10.06 -23.46 -30.60
CA ILE A 1 -9.64 -24.44 -29.57
C ILE A 1 -9.62 -25.82 -30.22
N VAL A 2 -8.57 -26.62 -30.00
CA VAL A 2 -8.42 -27.96 -30.59
C VAL A 2 -8.66 -29.01 -29.50
N PHE A 3 -9.57 -29.95 -29.75
CA PHE A 3 -9.85 -31.08 -28.86
C PHE A 3 -9.37 -32.39 -29.52
N PRO A 4 -8.10 -32.78 -29.33
CA PRO A 4 -7.46 -33.86 -30.09
C PRO A 4 -8.11 -35.23 -29.86
N GLU A 5 -8.53 -35.53 -28.63
CA GLU A 5 -9.22 -36.78 -28.26
C GLU A 5 -10.57 -36.95 -28.98
N ARG A 6 -11.19 -35.83 -29.36
CA ARG A 6 -12.48 -35.78 -30.07
C ARG A 6 -12.30 -35.58 -31.58
N GLY A 7 -11.08 -35.29 -32.05
CA GLY A 7 -10.84 -34.90 -33.43
C GLY A 7 -11.55 -33.60 -33.86
N GLU A 8 -11.85 -32.70 -32.93
CA GLU A 8 -12.66 -31.50 -33.17
C GLU A 8 -11.83 -30.20 -33.09
N ILE A 9 -12.23 -29.19 -33.89
CA ILE A 9 -11.74 -27.81 -33.80
C ILE A 9 -12.95 -26.88 -33.59
N ILE A 10 -12.98 -26.19 -32.46
CA ILE A 10 -14.09 -25.33 -32.05
C ILE A 10 -13.66 -23.85 -32.06
N SER A 11 -14.45 -23.00 -32.74
CA SER A 11 -14.34 -21.54 -32.62
C SER A 11 -15.02 -21.08 -31.33
N ALA A 12 -14.31 -20.32 -30.49
CA ALA A 12 -14.76 -19.93 -29.15
C ALA A 12 -14.20 -18.55 -28.75
N GLY A 13 -14.76 -17.94 -27.71
CA GLY A 13 -14.43 -16.58 -27.25
C GLY A 13 -13.49 -16.48 -26.05
N ASN A 14 -12.72 -17.53 -25.71
CA ASN A 14 -11.86 -17.53 -24.51
C ASN A 14 -10.76 -16.45 -24.50
N PHE A 15 -10.51 -15.79 -25.64
CA PHE A 15 -9.61 -14.64 -25.73
C PHE A 15 -10.21 -13.36 -25.13
N HIS A 16 -11.51 -13.32 -24.84
CA HIS A 16 -12.19 -12.13 -24.32
C HIS A 16 -11.75 -11.83 -22.87
N GLY A 17 -10.94 -10.79 -22.70
CA GLY A 17 -10.32 -10.42 -21.43
C GLY A 17 -11.21 -9.75 -20.38
N GLU A 18 -12.53 -10.00 -20.38
CA GLU A 18 -13.45 -9.30 -19.46
C GLU A 18 -13.18 -9.64 -17.99
N TYR A 19 -12.92 -10.92 -17.72
CA TYR A 19 -12.62 -11.44 -16.39
C TYR A 19 -11.42 -10.70 -15.76
N PRO A 20 -10.22 -10.71 -16.36
CA PRO A 20 -9.09 -9.96 -15.78
C PRO A 20 -9.33 -8.44 -15.78
N ALA A 21 -10.04 -7.88 -16.78
CA ALA A 21 -10.32 -6.44 -16.82
C ALA A 21 -11.12 -5.98 -15.59
N LYS A 22 -12.21 -6.68 -15.25
CA LYS A 22 -13.04 -6.38 -14.08
C LYS A 22 -12.25 -6.52 -12.78
N VAL A 23 -11.49 -7.62 -12.63
CA VAL A 23 -10.68 -7.86 -11.42
C VAL A 23 -9.65 -6.76 -11.21
N LEU A 24 -8.98 -6.31 -12.27
CA LEU A 24 -7.96 -5.26 -12.17
C LEU A 24 -8.57 -3.88 -11.86
N ASP A 25 -9.77 -3.59 -12.36
CA ASP A 25 -10.51 -2.39 -11.95
C ASP A 25 -10.88 -2.41 -10.47
N TYR A 26 -11.37 -3.55 -9.96
CA TYR A 26 -11.64 -3.71 -8.53
C TYR A 26 -10.38 -3.62 -7.68
N LEU A 27 -9.27 -4.20 -8.15
CA LEU A 27 -7.97 -4.12 -7.48
C LEU A 27 -7.51 -2.66 -7.33
N ALA A 28 -7.63 -1.85 -8.39
CA ALA A 28 -7.26 -0.44 -8.32
C ALA A 28 -8.05 0.32 -7.24
N VAL A 29 -9.37 0.09 -7.15
CA VAL A 29 -10.22 0.70 -6.12
C VAL A 29 -9.81 0.22 -4.72
N ALA A 30 -9.62 -1.08 -4.54
CA ALA A 30 -9.27 -1.66 -3.24
C ALA A 30 -7.91 -1.17 -2.72
N VAL A 31 -6.89 -1.12 -3.60
CA VAL A 31 -5.54 -0.68 -3.24
C VAL A 31 -5.50 0.83 -2.98
N HIS A 32 -6.25 1.63 -3.73
CA HIS A 32 -6.34 3.08 -3.52
C HIS A 32 -6.71 3.45 -2.07
N GLU A 33 -7.65 2.72 -1.46
CA GLU A 33 -8.10 3.01 -0.09
C GLU A 33 -7.00 2.87 0.96
N LEU A 34 -5.99 2.01 0.72
CA LEU A 34 -4.82 1.90 1.60
C LEU A 34 -4.06 3.23 1.66
N ALA A 35 -3.85 3.87 0.50
CA ALA A 35 -3.20 5.17 0.43
C ALA A 35 -4.10 6.30 0.95
N SER A 36 -5.41 6.24 0.69
CA SER A 36 -6.39 7.21 1.22
C SER A 36 -6.33 7.26 2.75
N MET A 37 -6.35 6.09 3.41
CA MET A 37 -6.25 5.99 4.87
C MET A 37 -4.86 6.35 5.40
N SER A 38 -3.80 5.94 4.69
CA SER A 38 -2.42 6.28 5.06
C SER A 38 -2.18 7.79 5.05
N GLU A 39 -2.64 8.47 4.01
CA GLU A 39 -2.48 9.91 3.87
C GLU A 39 -3.18 10.69 4.99
N ARG A 40 -4.34 10.22 5.47
CA ARG A 40 -4.98 10.79 6.67
C ARG A 40 -4.16 10.59 7.95
N ARG A 41 -3.40 9.49 8.08
CA ARG A 41 -2.49 9.29 9.22
C ARG A 41 -1.26 10.17 9.12
N ILE A 42 -0.75 10.41 7.91
CA ILE A 42 0.31 11.39 7.66
C ILE A 42 -0.16 12.79 8.09
N GLU A 43 -1.37 13.20 7.71
CA GLU A 43 -1.97 14.47 8.15
C GLU A 43 -1.96 14.60 9.67
N ARG A 44 -2.43 13.56 10.37
CA ARG A 44 -2.45 13.55 11.85
C ARG A 44 -1.06 13.71 12.44
N LEU A 45 -0.03 13.09 11.86
CA LEU A 45 1.35 13.18 12.34
C LEU A 45 1.93 14.59 12.17
N VAL A 46 1.71 15.22 11.01
CA VAL A 46 2.27 16.55 10.71
C VAL A 46 1.49 17.70 11.34
N ASN A 47 0.23 17.46 11.73
CA ASN A 47 -0.64 18.46 12.32
C ASN A 47 -0.42 18.58 13.84
N PRO A 48 0.15 19.69 14.35
CA PRO A 48 0.44 19.85 15.78
C PRO A 48 -0.80 19.84 16.67
N ALA A 49 -1.98 20.15 16.13
CA ALA A 49 -3.23 20.11 16.86
C ALA A 49 -3.74 18.68 17.11
N LEU A 50 -3.21 17.69 16.37
CA LEU A 50 -3.64 16.29 16.41
C LEU A 50 -2.55 15.34 16.93
N SER A 51 -1.26 15.68 16.74
CA SER A 51 -0.15 14.79 17.08
C SER A 51 0.46 15.00 18.47
N GLU A 52 0.26 16.16 19.09
CA GLU A 52 1.05 16.59 20.26
C GLU A 52 2.58 16.64 19.98
N LEU A 53 2.98 16.66 18.71
CA LEU A 53 4.36 16.73 18.24
C LEU A 53 4.65 18.12 17.63
N PRO A 54 5.93 18.47 17.43
CA PRO A 54 6.29 19.67 16.68
C PRO A 54 5.64 19.67 15.29
N ALA A 55 5.15 20.84 14.87
CA ALA A 55 4.50 21.01 13.57
C ALA A 55 5.40 20.48 12.44
N PHE A 56 4.83 19.68 11.54
CA PHE A 56 5.52 19.05 10.42
C PHE A 56 6.75 18.20 10.80
N LEU A 57 6.82 17.73 12.04
CA LEU A 57 7.84 16.80 12.54
C LEU A 57 9.28 17.33 12.40
N VAL A 58 9.48 18.62 12.66
CA VAL A 58 10.81 19.26 12.62
C VAL A 58 11.03 20.20 13.81
N LYS A 59 12.30 20.34 14.22
CA LYS A 59 12.71 21.35 15.22
C LYS A 59 12.83 22.71 14.55
N ASP A 60 12.72 23.79 15.34
CA ASP A 60 12.83 25.17 14.86
C ASP A 60 11.88 25.47 13.68
N GLY A 61 10.60 25.17 13.90
CA GLY A 61 9.52 25.44 12.94
C GLY A 61 9.49 26.93 12.55
N GLY A 62 9.28 27.19 11.26
CA GLY A 62 9.31 28.53 10.66
C GLY A 62 10.58 28.79 9.85
N LEU A 63 11.73 28.25 10.26
CA LEU A 63 12.93 28.17 9.42
C LEU A 63 12.97 26.86 8.62
N ASN A 64 12.44 25.79 9.21
CA ASN A 64 12.31 24.49 8.57
C ASN A 64 10.83 24.15 8.34
N SER A 65 10.56 23.50 7.21
CA SER A 65 9.23 23.01 6.79
C SER A 65 9.04 21.52 7.05
N GLY A 66 10.12 20.76 7.30
CA GLY A 66 10.02 19.35 7.67
C GLY A 66 9.27 18.53 6.64
N PHE A 67 8.25 17.80 7.11
CA PHE A 67 7.44 16.87 6.31
C PHE A 67 6.26 17.54 5.58
N MET A 68 6.15 18.87 5.61
CA MET A 68 5.04 19.59 4.97
C MET A 68 4.87 19.22 3.49
N LEU A 69 5.95 19.29 2.70
CA LEU A 69 5.87 18.97 1.27
C LEU A 69 5.77 17.47 0.99
N ALA A 70 6.30 16.62 1.88
CA ALA A 70 6.11 15.18 1.80
C ALA A 70 4.63 14.81 1.88
N HIS A 71 3.90 15.46 2.79
CA HIS A 71 2.46 15.30 2.90
C HIS A 71 1.73 15.80 1.64
N CYS A 72 2.13 16.94 1.07
CA CYS A 72 1.58 17.40 -0.22
C CYS A 72 1.80 16.39 -1.34
N THR A 73 2.98 15.76 -1.41
CA THR A 73 3.25 14.67 -2.37
C THR A 73 2.31 13.50 -2.15
N ALA A 74 2.16 13.03 -0.90
CA ALA A 74 1.23 11.94 -0.59
C ALA A 74 -0.22 12.29 -0.99
N ALA A 75 -0.70 13.48 -0.64
CA ALA A 75 -2.03 13.97 -1.00
C ALA A 75 -2.25 14.05 -2.52
N SER A 76 -1.23 14.49 -3.28
CA SER A 76 -1.28 14.52 -4.75
C SER A 76 -1.42 13.11 -5.34
N LEU A 77 -0.64 12.14 -4.85
CA LEU A 77 -0.71 10.74 -5.30
C LEU A 77 -2.06 10.10 -5.00
N VAL A 78 -2.62 10.34 -3.80
CA VAL A 78 -3.97 9.89 -3.45
C VAL A 78 -5.02 10.54 -4.36
N SER A 79 -4.88 11.84 -4.65
CA SER A 79 -5.81 12.53 -5.55
C SER A 79 -5.76 12.02 -6.98
N GLU A 80 -4.57 11.74 -7.51
CA GLU A 80 -4.40 11.13 -8.84
C GLU A 80 -5.07 9.75 -8.90
N ASN A 81 -4.88 8.93 -7.87
CA ASN A 81 -5.50 7.60 -7.78
C ASN A 81 -7.02 7.63 -7.88
N LYS A 82 -7.69 8.70 -7.42
CA LYS A 82 -9.15 8.84 -7.55
C LYS A 82 -9.60 8.84 -9.01
N ALA A 83 -8.85 9.50 -9.89
CA ALA A 83 -9.13 9.47 -11.33
C ALA A 83 -8.85 8.08 -11.93
N LEU A 84 -7.74 7.45 -11.52
CA LEU A 84 -7.36 6.09 -11.95
C LEU A 84 -8.32 5.00 -11.47
N CYS A 85 -9.11 5.26 -10.43
CA CYS A 85 -10.14 4.36 -9.93
C CYS A 85 -11.39 4.28 -10.83
N HIS A 86 -11.52 5.15 -11.85
CA HIS A 86 -12.58 4.98 -12.83
C HIS A 86 -12.40 3.64 -13.58
N PRO A 87 -13.43 2.78 -13.66
CA PRO A 87 -13.28 1.47 -14.25
C PRO A 87 -13.06 1.61 -15.77
N ALA A 88 -12.02 0.98 -16.30
CA ALA A 88 -11.79 0.97 -17.75
C ALA A 88 -12.69 -0.07 -18.45
N SER A 89 -13.02 -1.15 -17.75
CA SER A 89 -13.85 -2.27 -18.25
C SER A 89 -15.34 -1.93 -18.44
N VAL A 90 -15.77 -0.68 -18.20
CA VAL A 90 -17.14 -0.26 -18.52
C VAL A 90 -17.26 0.31 -19.93
N ASP A 91 -16.12 0.58 -20.58
CA ASP A 91 -16.07 1.03 -21.97
C ASP A 91 -15.92 -0.16 -22.92
N SER A 92 -16.56 -0.07 -24.08
CA SER A 92 -16.45 -1.02 -25.18
C SER A 92 -16.75 -0.31 -26.49
N LEU A 93 -15.78 -0.32 -27.40
CA LEU A 93 -15.89 0.27 -28.73
C LEU A 93 -15.72 -0.84 -29.76
N SER A 94 -16.76 -1.04 -30.57
CA SER A 94 -16.78 -2.10 -31.57
C SER A 94 -15.72 -1.87 -32.64
N THR A 95 -14.95 -2.91 -32.94
CA THR A 95 -13.93 -2.91 -34.00
C THR A 95 -14.30 -3.89 -35.12
N SER A 96 -13.54 -3.85 -36.21
CA SER A 96 -13.64 -4.86 -37.28
C SER A 96 -15.05 -4.97 -37.90
N ALA A 97 -15.68 -3.82 -38.16
CA ALA A 97 -16.99 -3.68 -38.78
C ALA A 97 -18.11 -4.53 -38.12
N GLY A 98 -18.07 -4.66 -36.79
CA GLY A 98 -19.07 -5.39 -36.01
C GLY A 98 -18.78 -6.87 -35.79
N THR A 99 -17.60 -7.35 -36.21
CA THR A 99 -17.14 -8.71 -35.85
C THR A 99 -16.67 -8.76 -34.39
N GLU A 100 -16.03 -7.69 -33.92
CA GLU A 100 -15.57 -7.51 -32.54
C GLU A 100 -16.46 -6.42 -31.91
N ASP A 101 -17.73 -6.75 -31.72
CA ASP A 101 -18.76 -5.80 -31.30
C ASP A 101 -18.71 -5.46 -29.79
N HIS A 102 -18.17 -6.36 -28.97
CA HIS A 102 -17.95 -6.17 -27.54
C HIS A 102 -16.50 -6.52 -27.13
N VAL A 103 -15.85 -5.63 -26.37
CA VAL A 103 -14.46 -5.80 -25.89
C VAL A 103 -14.31 -5.32 -24.45
N SER A 104 -13.23 -5.73 -23.80
CA SER A 104 -13.04 -5.53 -22.35
C SER A 104 -12.28 -4.28 -21.92
N MET A 105 -11.57 -3.63 -22.85
CA MET A 105 -10.61 -2.54 -22.56
C MET A 105 -9.59 -2.87 -21.44
N GLY A 106 -9.34 -4.17 -21.18
CA GLY A 106 -8.59 -4.65 -20.01
C GLY A 106 -7.12 -4.23 -19.95
N CYS A 107 -6.52 -3.85 -21.08
CA CYS A 107 -5.15 -3.35 -21.11
C CYS A 107 -4.98 -2.07 -20.29
N PHE A 108 -5.93 -1.13 -20.38
CA PHE A 108 -5.85 0.09 -19.57
C PHE A 108 -6.17 -0.19 -18.10
N ALA A 109 -7.09 -1.12 -17.81
CA ALA A 109 -7.35 -1.60 -16.45
C ALA A 109 -6.07 -2.13 -15.77
N ALA A 110 -5.27 -2.93 -16.51
CA ALA A 110 -3.99 -3.43 -16.01
C ALA A 110 -2.97 -2.31 -15.74
N ARG A 111 -2.76 -1.41 -16.72
CA ARG A 111 -1.77 -0.33 -16.58
C ARG A 111 -2.10 0.61 -15.43
N LYS A 112 -3.36 1.02 -15.28
CA LYS A 112 -3.76 1.90 -14.18
C LYS A 112 -3.72 1.22 -12.82
N ALA A 113 -4.01 -0.08 -12.74
CA ALA A 113 -3.86 -0.84 -11.49
C ALA A 113 -2.40 -0.85 -11.00
N VAL A 114 -1.43 -1.05 -11.91
CA VAL A 114 0.00 -0.95 -11.57
C VAL A 114 0.36 0.46 -11.10
N GLN A 115 -0.09 1.51 -11.80
CA GLN A 115 0.17 2.90 -11.39
C GLN A 115 -0.39 3.20 -9.98
N VAL A 116 -1.60 2.72 -9.67
CA VAL A 116 -2.19 2.90 -8.34
C VAL A 116 -1.34 2.23 -7.27
N VAL A 117 -0.90 0.99 -7.50
CA VAL A 117 0.00 0.27 -6.58
C VAL A 117 1.29 1.06 -6.35
N GLU A 118 1.94 1.53 -7.41
CA GLU A 118 3.18 2.32 -7.33
C GLU A 118 3.00 3.65 -6.58
N ASN A 119 1.83 4.29 -6.72
CA ASN A 119 1.49 5.49 -5.98
C ASN A 119 1.27 5.17 -4.49
N VAL A 120 0.62 4.05 -4.18
CA VAL A 120 0.38 3.60 -2.80
C VAL A 120 1.67 3.23 -2.10
N GLU A 121 2.60 2.53 -2.77
CA GLU A 121 3.93 2.20 -2.22
C GLU A 121 4.67 3.46 -1.73
N ARG A 122 4.61 4.55 -2.50
CA ARG A 122 5.23 5.85 -2.13
C ARG A 122 4.50 6.53 -0.96
N VAL A 123 3.18 6.49 -0.92
CA VAL A 123 2.40 7.07 0.19
C VAL A 123 2.72 6.35 1.51
N ILE A 124 2.79 5.01 1.48
CA ILE A 124 3.18 4.20 2.66
C ILE A 124 4.63 4.48 3.07
N ALA A 125 5.55 4.68 2.12
CA ALA A 125 6.92 5.07 2.42
C ALA A 125 7.01 6.42 3.15
N ILE A 126 6.23 7.42 2.71
CA ILE A 126 6.16 8.73 3.36
C ILE A 126 5.58 8.60 4.78
N GLU A 127 4.52 7.82 4.95
CA GLU A 127 3.96 7.53 6.28
C GLU A 127 4.99 6.88 7.21
N LEU A 128 5.69 5.85 6.73
CA LEU A 128 6.69 5.15 7.52
C LEU A 128 7.84 6.09 7.93
N LEU A 129 8.29 6.95 7.02
CA LEU A 129 9.34 7.92 7.30
C LEU A 129 8.88 8.96 8.33
N ALA A 130 7.66 9.47 8.20
CA ALA A 130 7.04 10.40 9.15
C ALA A 130 6.86 9.75 10.53
N ALA A 131 6.39 8.51 10.60
CA ALA A 131 6.23 7.77 11.84
C ALA A 131 7.57 7.52 12.54
N CYS A 132 8.62 7.15 11.79
CA CYS A 132 9.96 7.01 12.36
C CYS A 132 10.48 8.33 12.90
N GLN A 133 10.20 9.45 12.22
CA GLN A 133 10.56 10.78 12.71
C GLN A 133 9.78 11.16 13.98
N ALA A 134 8.49 10.84 14.05
CA ALA A 134 7.70 11.04 15.26
C ALA A 134 8.28 10.29 16.47
N ILE A 135 8.77 9.06 16.28
CA ILE A 135 9.45 8.28 17.32
C ILE A 135 10.69 9.01 17.86
N GLU A 136 11.43 9.77 17.03
CA GLU A 136 12.59 10.56 17.49
C GLU A 136 12.21 11.60 18.54
N PHE A 137 11.08 12.27 18.34
CA PHE A 137 10.59 13.30 19.27
C PHE A 137 10.09 12.73 20.60
N LEU A 138 9.72 11.45 20.61
CA LEU A 138 9.25 10.75 21.80
C LEU A 138 10.39 10.10 22.59
N ARG A 139 11.63 10.10 22.09
CA ARG A 139 12.78 9.57 22.85
C ARG A 139 12.93 10.32 24.18
N PRO A 140 13.20 9.63 25.31
CA PRO A 140 13.71 8.26 25.41
C PRO A 140 12.66 7.14 25.45
N LEU A 141 11.37 7.42 25.20
CA LEU A 141 10.34 6.38 25.10
C LEU A 141 10.69 5.39 23.97
N LYS A 142 10.32 4.13 24.18
CA LYS A 142 10.49 3.04 23.22
C LYS A 142 9.13 2.47 22.83
N THR A 143 9.01 2.10 21.57
CA THR A 143 7.85 1.35 21.08
C THR A 143 8.06 -0.14 21.30
N THR A 144 7.15 -0.96 20.78
CA THR A 144 7.22 -2.42 20.84
C THR A 144 8.44 -2.94 20.08
N VAL A 145 8.94 -4.13 20.48
CA VAL A 145 10.09 -4.79 19.83
C VAL A 145 9.99 -4.83 18.30
N PRO A 146 8.91 -5.32 17.67
CA PRO A 146 8.81 -5.35 16.21
C PRO A 146 8.86 -3.97 15.56
N LEU A 147 8.27 -2.94 16.19
CA LEU A 147 8.27 -1.59 15.64
C LEU A 147 9.63 -0.89 15.82
N GLU A 148 10.38 -1.21 16.87
CA GLU A 148 11.78 -0.77 17.01
C GLU A 148 12.67 -1.41 15.94
N GLU A 149 12.44 -2.68 15.57
CA GLU A 149 13.15 -3.33 14.47
C GLU A 149 12.87 -2.63 13.13
N VAL A 150 11.60 -2.32 12.83
CA VAL A 150 11.23 -1.53 11.65
C VAL A 150 11.91 -0.16 11.65
N TYR A 151 11.85 0.54 12.79
CA TYR A 151 12.50 1.83 12.95
C TYR A 151 14.02 1.73 12.68
N ASN A 152 14.69 0.70 13.20
CA ASN A 152 16.11 0.48 12.97
C ASN A 152 16.43 0.21 11.49
N VAL A 153 15.58 -0.56 10.80
CA VAL A 153 15.73 -0.80 9.35
C VAL A 153 15.63 0.51 8.57
N VAL A 154 14.64 1.36 8.86
CA VAL A 154 14.50 2.66 8.21
C VAL A 154 15.68 3.57 8.53
N ARG A 155 16.12 3.60 9.79
CA ARG A 155 17.26 4.42 10.25
C ARG A 155 18.61 3.96 9.73
N SER A 156 18.72 2.72 9.25
CA SER A 156 19.93 2.22 8.60
C SER A 156 20.20 2.88 7.24
N VAL A 157 19.17 3.44 6.59
CA VAL A 157 19.29 4.09 5.27
C VAL A 157 18.93 5.58 5.29
N VAL A 158 18.02 6.02 6.17
CA VAL A 158 17.63 7.42 6.31
C VAL A 158 17.90 7.95 7.72
N ARG A 159 18.75 8.97 7.82
CA ARG A 159 19.02 9.68 9.08
C ARG A 159 17.79 10.44 9.60
N PRO A 160 17.68 10.70 10.92
CA PRO A 160 16.66 11.59 11.48
C PRO A 160 16.55 12.95 10.77
N TRP A 161 15.41 13.60 10.89
CA TRP A 161 15.15 14.90 10.26
C TRP A 161 15.35 16.04 11.26
N ASP A 162 16.59 16.52 11.36
CA ASP A 162 16.98 17.61 12.26
C ASP A 162 16.88 18.99 11.61
N LYS A 163 17.23 19.11 10.32
CA LYS A 163 17.11 20.34 9.51
C LYS A 163 16.65 19.98 8.10
N ASP A 164 16.05 20.94 7.40
CA ASP A 164 15.60 20.74 6.04
C ASP A 164 16.75 20.35 5.11
N ARG A 165 16.49 19.29 4.34
CA ARG A 165 17.34 18.79 3.27
C ARG A 165 16.47 18.34 2.11
N TYR A 166 17.10 17.92 1.02
CA TYR A 166 16.36 17.33 -0.09
C TYR A 166 15.74 15.99 0.34
N MET A 167 14.41 15.91 0.40
CA MET A 167 13.69 14.75 0.95
C MET A 167 13.43 13.63 -0.06
N ALA A 168 13.42 13.93 -1.37
CA ALA A 168 13.09 12.93 -2.39
C ALA A 168 13.96 11.66 -2.31
N PRO A 169 15.30 11.73 -2.10
CA PRO A 169 16.14 10.54 -1.96
C PRO A 169 15.76 9.70 -0.74
N ASP A 170 15.35 10.33 0.36
CA ASP A 170 14.93 9.62 1.56
C ASP A 170 13.62 8.85 1.33
N ILE A 171 12.67 9.46 0.60
CA ILE A 171 11.43 8.79 0.20
C ILE A 171 11.72 7.62 -0.74
N GLU A 172 12.63 7.79 -1.70
CA GLU A 172 13.04 6.74 -2.64
C GLU A 172 13.72 5.57 -1.93
N GLU A 173 14.64 5.81 -1.01
CA GLU A 173 15.30 4.76 -0.25
C GLU A 173 14.32 3.99 0.66
N VAL A 174 13.39 4.68 1.32
CA VAL A 174 12.35 4.00 2.11
C VAL A 174 11.39 3.22 1.21
N THR A 175 11.03 3.76 0.05
CA THR A 175 10.21 3.02 -0.94
C THR A 175 10.93 1.76 -1.39
N LYS A 176 12.24 1.83 -1.63
CA LYS A 176 13.06 0.67 -1.98
C LYS A 176 13.11 -0.37 -0.86
N LEU A 177 13.20 0.04 0.42
CA LEU A 177 13.12 -0.89 1.55
C LEU A 177 11.80 -1.68 1.58
N LEU A 178 10.68 -1.04 1.24
CA LEU A 178 9.38 -1.70 1.14
C LEU A 178 9.36 -2.69 -0.03
N LEU A 179 9.88 -2.29 -1.19
CA LEU A 179 9.95 -3.12 -2.40
C LEU A 179 10.89 -4.32 -2.27
N GLU A 180 11.95 -4.20 -1.47
CA GLU A 180 12.92 -5.26 -1.19
C GLU A 180 12.52 -6.17 -0.01
N ASP A 181 11.29 -6.03 0.50
CA ASP A 181 10.78 -6.81 1.62
C ASP A 181 11.58 -6.69 2.93
N LYS A 182 12.45 -5.69 3.07
CA LYS A 182 13.30 -5.54 4.26
C LYS A 182 12.47 -5.20 5.50
N VAL A 183 11.42 -4.40 5.31
CA VAL A 183 10.50 -4.04 6.41
C VAL A 183 9.67 -5.26 6.82
N TRP A 184 9.14 -6.02 5.86
CA TRP A 184 8.43 -7.29 6.13
C TRP A 184 9.33 -8.31 6.81
N GLY A 185 10.53 -8.49 6.29
CA GLY A 185 11.53 -9.42 6.81
C GLY A 185 11.91 -9.14 8.25
N ALA A 186 11.91 -7.87 8.67
CA ALA A 186 12.14 -7.48 10.05
C ALA A 186 11.06 -8.05 10.98
N VAL A 187 9.78 -7.93 10.64
CA VAL A 187 8.70 -8.28 11.58
C VAL A 187 8.06 -9.65 11.37
N GLN A 188 8.27 -10.31 10.23
CA GLN A 188 7.50 -11.50 9.84
C GLN A 188 7.51 -12.60 10.92
N HIS A 189 8.61 -12.71 11.67
CA HIS A 189 8.77 -13.69 12.75
C HIS A 189 7.93 -13.36 13.99
N HIS A 190 7.64 -12.08 14.23
CA HIS A 190 6.68 -11.63 15.24
C HIS A 190 5.24 -11.85 14.78
N VAL A 191 4.97 -11.77 13.47
CA VAL A 191 3.62 -11.98 12.89
C VAL A 191 3.23 -13.45 12.83
N ALA A 192 4.16 -14.37 12.56
CA ALA A 192 3.90 -15.81 12.57
C ALA A 192 3.38 -16.33 13.93
N TYR A 193 3.69 -15.61 15.02
CA TYR A 193 3.19 -15.89 16.36
C TYR A 193 1.70 -15.53 16.56
N TYR A 194 1.11 -14.67 15.70
CA TYR A 194 -0.30 -14.26 15.78
C TYR A 194 -1.30 -15.27 15.23
N HIS A 195 -0.86 -16.17 14.34
CA HIS A 195 -1.73 -17.19 13.73
C HIS A 195 -1.70 -18.54 14.50
N ALA A 196 -1.08 -18.59 15.68
CA ALA A 196 -1.15 -19.76 16.55
C ALA A 196 -2.55 -19.88 17.19
N PRO A 197 -3.09 -21.12 17.34
CA PRO A 197 -4.41 -21.32 17.95
C PRO A 197 -4.44 -20.77 19.39
N GLU A 198 -5.54 -20.10 19.72
CA GLU A 198 -5.78 -19.29 20.91
C GLU A 198 -5.18 -19.83 22.23
N GLY A 199 -4.50 -18.95 22.97
CA GLY A 199 -4.12 -19.25 24.35
C GLY A 199 -3.37 -18.17 25.13
N SER A 200 -2.50 -17.37 24.51
CA SER A 200 -1.63 -16.45 25.29
C SER A 200 -0.82 -15.45 24.46
N ALA A 201 -1.45 -14.44 23.84
CA ALA A 201 -0.69 -13.37 23.19
C ALA A 201 -1.29 -11.99 23.49
N GLN A 202 -0.47 -11.12 24.08
CA GLN A 202 -0.68 -9.67 24.09
C GLN A 202 -0.68 -9.16 22.65
N SER A 203 -1.76 -8.48 22.26
CA SER A 203 -1.98 -8.00 20.90
C SER A 203 -1.11 -6.77 20.59
N TYR A 204 -0.27 -6.86 19.55
CA TYR A 204 0.52 -5.76 18.99
C TYR A 204 0.19 -5.61 17.49
N ASN A 205 -0.03 -4.35 17.08
CA ASN A 205 -0.47 -4.00 15.73
C ASN A 205 0.74 -3.73 14.81
N ILE A 206 0.86 -4.44 13.70
CA ILE A 206 1.90 -4.20 12.69
C ILE A 206 1.25 -4.18 11.31
N VAL A 207 1.37 -3.05 10.62
CA VAL A 207 0.96 -2.91 9.21
C VAL A 207 2.21 -3.01 8.37
N ILE A 208 2.30 -4.08 7.57
CA ILE A 208 3.27 -4.15 6.48
C ILE A 208 2.56 -4.64 5.25
N ILE A 209 2.63 -3.81 4.21
CA ILE A 209 1.99 -4.05 2.93
C ILE A 209 3.11 -4.34 1.95
N ASN A 210 3.15 -5.56 1.41
CA ASN A 210 3.89 -5.86 0.19
C ASN A 210 2.90 -6.21 -0.92
N LEU A 211 2.65 -5.23 -1.80
CA LEU A 211 1.71 -5.37 -2.92
C LEU A 211 2.27 -6.24 -4.07
N ARG A 212 3.58 -6.52 -4.12
CA ARG A 212 4.23 -7.27 -5.21
C ARG A 212 4.37 -8.77 -4.96
N SER A 213 4.44 -9.22 -3.70
CA SER A 213 4.47 -10.66 -3.36
C SER A 213 3.07 -11.28 -3.20
N GLY A 214 2.00 -10.50 -3.39
CA GLY A 214 0.62 -10.95 -3.15
C GLY A 214 0.26 -11.08 -1.67
N ILE A 215 1.08 -10.50 -0.78
CA ILE A 215 0.88 -10.54 0.68
C ILE A 215 0.39 -9.17 1.15
N CYS A 216 -0.94 -9.02 1.22
CA CYS A 216 -1.57 -7.89 1.90
C CYS A 216 -2.08 -8.38 3.27
N HIS A 217 -1.36 -8.05 4.34
CA HIS A 217 -1.84 -8.24 5.70
C HIS A 217 -2.35 -6.90 6.26
N VAL A 218 -3.68 -6.78 6.38
CA VAL A 218 -4.34 -5.69 7.11
C VAL A 218 -4.98 -6.30 8.35
N ILE A 219 -4.45 -6.00 9.54
CA ILE A 219 -5.05 -6.42 10.82
C ILE A 219 -5.06 -5.25 11.81
N PHE A 220 -6.23 -4.97 12.39
CA PHE A 220 -6.47 -3.96 13.44
C PHE A 220 -7.28 -4.56 14.60
N LYS A 221 -6.91 -4.27 15.88
CA LYS A 221 -7.81 -3.98 17.04
C LYS A 221 -7.03 -3.67 18.35
N TYR A 222 -7.47 -2.90 19.37
CA TYR A 222 -8.65 -2.04 19.66
C TYR A 222 -8.31 -1.07 20.84
N ASP A 223 -9.02 0.05 21.08
CA ASP A 223 -10.13 0.07 22.08
C ASP A 223 -11.31 1.03 21.74
N ASN A 224 -12.53 0.48 21.81
CA ASN A 224 -13.91 1.00 21.92
C ASN A 224 -14.61 1.94 20.90
N GLN A 225 -14.18 2.01 19.63
CA GLN A 225 -14.97 2.36 18.41
C GLN A 225 -13.93 2.64 17.30
N VAL A 226 -13.75 1.88 16.22
CA VAL A 226 -14.62 1.54 15.08
C VAL A 226 -13.92 0.37 14.34
N ASP A 227 -14.68 -0.63 13.91
CA ASP A 227 -14.22 -1.75 13.08
C ASP A 227 -14.03 -1.33 11.61
N PHE A 228 -12.99 -1.81 10.91
CA PHE A 228 -13.02 -2.20 9.49
C PHE A 228 -11.88 -3.19 9.17
N THR A 229 -12.23 -4.31 8.51
CA THR A 229 -11.36 -5.44 8.12
C THR A 229 -11.26 -5.50 6.60
N ILE A 230 -10.06 -5.76 6.03
CA ILE A 230 -9.94 -6.37 4.69
C ILE A 230 -8.84 -7.44 4.74
N SER A 231 -9.25 -8.71 4.62
CA SER A 231 -8.36 -9.86 4.45
C SER A 231 -8.06 -10.07 2.97
N THR A 232 -6.84 -10.47 2.61
CA THR A 232 -6.62 -11.26 1.40
C THR A 232 -5.92 -12.56 1.73
N TYR A 233 -6.64 -13.65 1.51
CA TYR A 233 -6.17 -15.02 1.55
C TYR A 233 -5.09 -15.26 0.50
N ASN A 234 -4.05 -16.01 0.86
CA ASN A 234 -3.06 -16.53 -0.07
C ASN A 234 -3.72 -17.60 -0.96
N MET A 235 -3.96 -17.30 -2.24
CA MET A 235 -4.54 -18.25 -3.21
C MET A 235 -3.54 -19.31 -3.71
N SER A 236 -2.36 -19.48 -3.08
CA SER A 236 -1.34 -20.38 -3.61
C SER A 236 -1.34 -21.82 -3.04
N HIS A 237 -2.04 -22.14 -1.95
CA HIS A 237 -2.08 -23.53 -1.44
C HIS A 237 -3.43 -23.92 -0.85
N ASP A 238 -4.31 -24.49 -1.69
CA ASP A 238 -5.20 -25.58 -1.31
C ASP A 238 -5.70 -26.32 -2.57
N HIS A 239 -4.78 -27.07 -3.19
CA HIS A 239 -5.12 -28.21 -4.02
C HIS A 239 -4.29 -29.40 -3.56
N LYS A 240 -4.80 -30.10 -2.56
CA LYS A 240 -4.61 -31.55 -2.37
C LYS A 240 -5.91 -32.16 -1.90
#